data_AF-J9FMS9-F1
#
_entry.id   AF-J9FMS9-F1
#
_cell.length_a   1.000
_cell.length_b   1.000
_cell.length_c   1.000
_cell.angle_alpha   90.00
_cell.angle_beta   90.00
_cell.angle_gamma   90.00
#
_symmetry.space_group_name_H-M   'P 1'
#
loop_
_entity.id
_entity.type
_entity.pdbx_description
1 polymer ?
#
loop_
_entity_poly.entity_id
_entity_poly.type
_entity_poly.pdbx_seq_one_letter_code
_entity_poly.pdbx_strand_id
1 'polypeptide(L)'
;MKTICLYFEIHQIIHLKRYRCFDIGRDHYYYDDYENERGISDIAERSYIPALTTLIDMAKSNEGAFKVALSISGVALEQLEVYAPQVIELLHELNGTGCCEFLCEPYSHGLSSLANEECFIEEVERMRTKIKQVFGKEPKVFRNSSLIYSNEIGSVIADMGFKGMLTEGAKHILGWKSPHYVYHCSMNPNLKLLLRDFKLSDDISLRFSNADWNEYPLFADKYINWIAAMPEEEQVINIFMELSALGIAQPLSSNILEFLKALPVCAREKGITFSTPTEIISKLKSVDQVDVPYPMSWVDEERDISAWLGNVMQREAFNKLYSVAERVHLCDDRRIKQDWDYLQASNNFRFMTTKNTGIWLNRGIYDSAYDAFTNYMNILGDFISRVNQLYPVDMDNEELNSLLTTIKNQGEELATLNKEIEQLQAKLAKAEKAAKKEPAKKTTCKKTTK
;
A
#
# COMPACT_ATOMS: atom_id res chain seq x y z
N MET A 1 20.57 -13.02 -16.92
CA MET A 1 20.93 -13.06 -15.49
C MET A 1 19.66 -12.96 -14.67
N LYS A 2 19.46 -13.86 -13.70
CA LYS A 2 18.27 -13.86 -12.85
C LYS A 2 18.40 -12.85 -11.70
N THR A 3 17.28 -12.33 -11.23
CA THR A 3 17.22 -11.41 -10.09
C THR A 3 16.04 -11.73 -9.20
N ILE A 4 16.24 -11.62 -7.89
CA ILE A 4 15.22 -11.77 -6.86
C ILE A 4 14.69 -10.38 -6.50
N CYS A 5 13.38 -10.21 -6.60
CA CYS A 5 12.65 -9.08 -6.06
C CYS A 5 12.07 -9.48 -4.71
N LEU A 6 12.75 -9.11 -3.63
CA LEU A 6 12.27 -9.38 -2.27
C LEU A 6 11.43 -8.20 -1.78
N TYR A 7 10.20 -8.47 -1.36
CA TYR A 7 9.26 -7.45 -0.88
C TYR A 7 8.58 -7.88 0.41
N PHE A 8 8.46 -6.94 1.36
CA PHE A 8 7.67 -7.11 2.58
C PHE A 8 6.57 -6.04 2.75
N GLU A 9 5.39 -6.49 3.15
CA GLU A 9 4.29 -5.63 3.61
C GLU A 9 4.34 -5.42 5.13
N ILE A 10 4.15 -4.17 5.58
CA ILE A 10 3.94 -3.80 6.98
C ILE A 10 2.53 -3.20 7.10
N HIS A 11 1.61 -4.00 7.60
CA HIS A 11 0.25 -3.56 7.88
C HIS A 11 -0.20 -4.05 9.24
N GLN A 12 -0.87 -3.17 9.99
CA GLN A 12 -1.60 -3.45 11.22
C GLN A 12 -2.83 -2.55 11.24
N ILE A 13 -3.95 -3.08 11.72
CA ILE A 13 -5.20 -2.34 11.84
C ILE A 13 -5.29 -1.58 13.16
N ILE A 14 -6.13 -0.55 13.19
CA ILE A 14 -6.68 -0.04 14.44
C ILE A 14 -7.79 -0.99 14.87
N HIS A 15 -7.57 -1.71 15.96
CA HIS A 15 -8.57 -2.55 16.59
C HIS A 15 -9.76 -1.71 17.04
N LEU A 16 -10.94 -2.13 16.59
CA LEU A 16 -12.21 -1.58 17.03
C LEU A 16 -12.57 -2.21 18.39
N LYS A 17 -13.04 -1.39 19.32
CA LYS A 17 -13.53 -1.86 20.62
C LYS A 17 -14.85 -2.60 20.49
N ARG A 18 -15.22 -3.31 21.57
CA ARG A 18 -16.58 -3.84 21.71
C ARG A 18 -17.60 -2.70 21.73
N TYR A 19 -18.53 -2.72 20.79
CA TYR A 19 -19.49 -1.66 20.55
C TYR A 19 -20.90 -2.24 20.37
N ARG A 20 -21.79 -1.90 21.31
CA ARG A 20 -23.15 -2.44 21.41
C ARG A 20 -24.15 -1.48 20.79
N CYS A 21 -25.34 -1.97 20.49
CA CYS A 21 -26.42 -1.13 19.94
C CYS A 21 -26.80 0.05 20.84
N PHE A 22 -26.60 -0.05 22.16
CA PHE A 22 -26.87 1.03 23.12
C PHE A 22 -25.83 2.16 23.10
N ASP A 23 -24.67 1.94 22.48
CA ASP A 23 -23.60 2.92 22.37
C ASP A 23 -23.82 3.87 21.18
N ILE A 24 -24.63 3.45 20.21
CA ILE A 24 -25.03 4.24 19.03
C ILE A 24 -25.68 5.55 19.48
N GLY A 25 -25.17 6.67 18.98
CA GLY A 25 -25.61 8.03 19.30
C GLY A 25 -25.12 8.57 20.64
N ARG A 26 -24.33 7.80 21.40
CA ARG A 26 -23.80 8.19 22.72
C ARG A 26 -22.28 8.21 22.78
N ASP A 27 -21.64 7.24 22.14
CA ASP A 27 -20.19 7.08 22.14
C ASP A 27 -19.67 7.05 20.71
N HIS A 28 -18.87 8.04 20.35
CA HIS A 28 -18.31 8.20 19.01
C HIS A 28 -16.84 7.79 18.93
N TYR A 29 -16.29 7.20 20.00
CA TYR A 29 -14.93 6.67 20.01
C TYR A 29 -14.96 5.16 19.78
N TYR A 30 -14.38 4.68 18.68
CA TYR A 30 -14.54 3.28 18.26
C TYR A 30 -13.34 2.37 18.58
N TYR A 31 -12.27 2.89 19.17
CA TYR A 31 -10.97 2.21 19.18
C TYR A 31 -10.67 1.53 20.50
N ASP A 32 -9.96 0.40 20.42
CA ASP A 32 -9.43 -0.33 21.56
C ASP A 32 -7.95 0.01 21.76
N ASP A 33 -7.68 1.10 22.49
CA ASP A 33 -6.33 1.62 22.67
C ASP A 33 -5.39 0.60 23.34
N TYR A 34 -5.93 -0.23 24.23
CA TYR A 34 -5.16 -1.27 24.91
C TYR A 34 -4.73 -2.37 23.93
N GLU A 35 -5.67 -2.88 23.11
CA GLU A 35 -5.35 -3.90 22.12
C GLU A 35 -4.42 -3.35 21.01
N ASN A 36 -4.58 -2.08 20.63
CA ASN A 36 -3.69 -1.40 19.70
C ASN A 36 -2.26 -1.30 20.23
N GLU A 37 -2.08 -0.78 21.46
CA GLU A 37 -0.77 -0.68 22.10
C GLU A 37 -0.12 -2.06 22.26
N ARG A 38 -0.88 -3.03 22.81
CA ARG A 38 -0.39 -4.39 23.06
C ARG A 38 -0.01 -5.09 21.76
N GLY A 39 -0.85 -5.02 20.74
CA GLY A 39 -0.65 -5.67 19.45
C GLY A 39 0.59 -5.13 18.73
N ILE A 40 0.73 -3.80 18.68
CA ILE A 40 1.87 -3.14 18.03
C ILE A 40 3.18 -3.39 18.78
N SER A 41 3.15 -3.34 20.12
CA SER A 41 4.34 -3.64 20.93
C SER A 41 4.80 -5.08 20.74
N ASP A 42 3.88 -6.06 20.77
CA ASP A 42 4.19 -7.48 20.60
C ASP A 42 4.80 -7.78 19.22
N ILE A 43 4.19 -7.26 18.15
CA ILE A 43 4.71 -7.50 16.79
C ILE A 43 6.02 -6.75 16.53
N ALA A 44 6.20 -5.57 17.11
CA ALA A 44 7.45 -4.83 17.00
C ALA A 44 8.61 -5.64 17.60
N GLU A 45 8.45 -6.14 18.82
CA GLU A 45 9.49 -6.91 19.53
C GLU A 45 9.78 -8.25 18.87
N ARG A 46 8.74 -8.98 18.47
CA ARG A 46 8.88 -10.37 18.00
C ARG A 46 9.19 -10.49 16.51
N SER A 47 8.88 -9.46 15.72
CA SER A 47 9.01 -9.50 14.27
C SER A 47 9.72 -8.29 13.69
N TYR A 48 9.12 -7.09 13.77
CA TYR A 48 9.62 -5.96 12.97
C TYR A 48 11.04 -5.54 13.36
N ILE A 49 11.36 -5.44 14.64
CA ILE A 49 12.70 -5.04 15.11
C ILE A 49 13.75 -6.09 14.69
N PRO A 50 13.60 -7.40 15.00
CA PRO A 50 14.55 -8.42 14.55
C PRO A 50 14.69 -8.51 13.02
N ALA A 51 13.57 -8.42 12.29
CA ALA A 51 13.55 -8.52 10.84
C ALA A 51 14.25 -7.33 10.18
N LEU A 52 13.90 -6.10 10.57
CA LEU A 52 14.52 -4.89 10.02
C LEU A 52 16.00 -4.81 10.37
N THR A 53 16.40 -5.17 11.60
CA THR A 53 17.82 -5.26 11.98
C THR A 53 18.57 -6.22 11.05
N THR A 54 17.99 -7.40 10.79
CA THR A 54 18.56 -8.38 9.86
C THR A 54 18.69 -7.83 8.44
N LEU A 55 17.67 -7.14 7.93
CA LEU A 55 17.69 -6.52 6.60
C LEU A 55 18.74 -5.40 6.48
N ILE A 56 18.91 -4.59 7.53
CA ILE A 56 19.95 -3.56 7.61
C ILE A 56 21.34 -4.19 7.56
N ASP A 57 21.57 -5.23 8.36
CA ASP A 57 22.84 -5.96 8.37
C ASP A 57 23.13 -6.56 6.99
N MET A 58 22.13 -7.19 6.37
CA MET A 58 22.25 -7.73 5.01
C MET A 58 22.59 -6.64 3.99
N ALA A 59 21.96 -5.46 4.07
CA ALA A 59 22.26 -4.34 3.18
C ALA A 59 23.69 -3.83 3.36
N LYS A 60 24.15 -3.66 4.61
CA LYS A 60 25.50 -3.18 4.93
C LYS A 60 26.59 -4.20 4.55
N SER A 61 26.40 -5.48 4.88
CA SER A 61 27.40 -6.54 4.65
C SER A 61 27.54 -6.96 3.18
N ASN A 62 26.61 -6.55 2.31
CA ASN A 62 26.63 -6.93 0.89
C ASN A 62 26.93 -5.77 -0.05
N GLU A 63 27.38 -4.62 0.45
CA GLU A 63 27.85 -3.46 -0.34
C GLU A 63 26.90 -3.06 -1.50
N GLY A 64 25.58 -3.11 -1.26
CA GLY A 64 24.56 -2.77 -2.26
C GLY A 64 24.15 -3.90 -3.21
N ALA A 65 24.71 -5.10 -3.07
CA ALA A 65 24.30 -6.28 -3.85
C ALA A 65 22.98 -6.89 -3.36
N PHE A 66 22.65 -6.73 -2.07
CA PHE A 66 21.35 -7.07 -1.51
C PHE A 66 20.42 -5.85 -1.59
N LYS A 67 19.17 -6.07 -2.00
CA LYS A 67 18.14 -5.03 -2.10
C LYS A 67 16.80 -5.60 -1.69
N VAL A 68 15.95 -4.75 -1.15
CA VAL A 68 14.62 -5.10 -0.65
C VAL A 68 13.63 -3.96 -0.94
N ALA A 69 12.35 -4.30 -1.05
CA ALA A 69 11.27 -3.33 -1.09
C ALA A 69 10.34 -3.49 0.11
N LEU A 70 9.78 -2.38 0.59
CA LEU A 70 8.83 -2.35 1.69
C LEU A 70 7.58 -1.55 1.29
N SER A 71 6.41 -2.00 1.70
CA SER A 71 5.20 -1.17 1.76
C SER A 71 4.74 -1.07 3.20
N ILE A 72 4.21 0.08 3.58
CA ILE A 72 3.71 0.34 4.91
C ILE A 72 2.38 1.06 4.74
N SER A 73 1.29 0.53 5.31
CA SER A 73 0.00 1.24 5.28
C SER A 73 0.04 2.49 6.16
N GLY A 74 -0.75 3.50 5.82
CA GLY A 74 -0.85 4.73 6.61
C GLY A 74 -1.29 4.47 8.05
N VAL A 75 -2.30 3.60 8.22
CA VAL A 75 -2.80 3.19 9.54
C VAL A 75 -1.76 2.43 10.37
N ALA A 76 -0.90 1.62 9.74
CA ALA A 76 0.20 0.99 10.47
C ALA A 76 1.25 2.03 10.88
N LEU A 77 1.56 2.98 10.00
CA LEU A 77 2.54 4.02 10.28
C LEU A 77 2.12 4.92 11.45
N GLU A 78 0.84 5.31 11.53
CA GLU A 78 0.29 6.05 12.67
C GLU A 78 0.45 5.28 13.99
N GLN A 79 0.17 3.97 13.97
CA GLN A 79 0.34 3.14 15.16
C GLN A 79 1.80 2.99 15.57
N LEU A 80 2.70 2.83 14.60
CA LEU A 80 4.14 2.78 14.88
C LEU A 80 4.65 4.12 15.44
N GLU A 81 4.14 5.26 14.97
CA GLU A 81 4.49 6.59 15.50
C GLU A 81 4.16 6.72 16.99
N VAL A 82 3.06 6.09 17.45
CA VAL A 82 2.60 6.17 18.85
C VAL A 82 3.23 5.09 19.73
N TYR A 83 3.22 3.84 19.29
CA TYR A 83 3.50 2.68 20.16
C TYR A 83 4.86 2.01 19.91
N ALA A 84 5.47 2.21 18.74
CA ALA A 84 6.76 1.58 18.41
C ALA A 84 7.66 2.46 17.52
N PRO A 85 8.00 3.70 17.94
CA PRO A 85 8.76 4.64 17.11
C PRO A 85 10.14 4.10 16.70
N GLN A 86 10.73 3.19 17.49
CA GLN A 86 11.98 2.50 17.17
C GLN A 86 11.92 1.71 15.84
N VAL A 87 10.74 1.24 15.44
CA VAL A 87 10.56 0.57 14.14
C VAL A 87 10.74 1.58 13.00
N ILE A 88 10.22 2.81 13.17
CA ILE A 88 10.38 3.89 12.18
C ILE A 88 11.86 4.31 12.08
N GLU A 89 12.58 4.36 13.21
CA GLU A 89 14.03 4.62 13.22
C GLU A 89 14.80 3.56 12.41
N LEU A 90 14.49 2.27 12.58
CA LEU A 90 15.10 1.19 11.79
C LEU A 90 14.73 1.31 10.30
N LEU A 91 13.51 1.69 9.97
CA LEU A 91 13.10 1.94 8.58
C LEU A 91 13.90 3.09 7.95
N HIS A 92 14.17 4.16 8.71
CA HIS A 92 15.05 5.24 8.29
C HIS A 92 16.50 4.78 8.10
N GLU A 93 17.01 3.94 9.00
CA GLU A 93 18.35 3.37 8.88
C GLU A 93 18.47 2.51 7.62
N LEU A 94 17.50 1.63 7.39
CA LEU A 94 17.44 0.79 6.18
C LEU A 94 17.33 1.65 4.91
N ASN A 95 16.52 2.71 4.93
CA ASN A 95 16.45 3.70 3.85
C ASN A 95 17.81 4.36 3.57
N GLY A 96 18.54 4.70 4.64
CA GLY A 96 19.87 5.33 4.58
C GLY A 96 20.94 4.47 3.91
N THR A 97 20.75 3.15 3.85
CA THR A 97 21.65 2.24 3.12
C THR A 97 21.57 2.39 1.61
N GLY A 98 20.49 3.00 1.07
CA GLY A 98 20.23 3.07 -0.37
C GLY A 98 19.81 1.74 -1.01
N CYS A 99 19.65 0.68 -0.22
CA CYS A 99 19.30 -0.67 -0.68
C CYS A 99 17.80 -1.00 -0.55
N CYS A 100 17.01 -0.04 -0.07
CA CYS A 100 15.57 -0.19 0.17
C CYS A 100 14.74 0.72 -0.74
N GLU A 101 13.67 0.17 -1.31
CA GLU A 101 12.63 0.93 -2.02
C GLU A 101 11.32 0.92 -1.22
N PHE A 102 10.73 2.09 -0.98
CA PHE A 102 9.38 2.19 -0.43
C PHE A 102 8.33 2.25 -1.54
N LEU A 103 7.36 1.35 -1.49
CA LEU A 103 6.22 1.28 -2.39
C LEU A 103 5.04 2.05 -1.81
N CYS A 104 4.08 2.40 -2.66
CA CYS A 104 2.84 3.04 -2.24
C CYS A 104 1.70 2.02 -2.16
N GLU A 105 0.80 2.24 -1.20
CA GLU A 105 -0.44 1.50 -0.99
C GLU A 105 -1.58 2.44 -0.58
N PRO A 106 -2.86 2.00 -0.57
CA PRO A 106 -3.94 2.79 0.03
C PRO A 106 -3.66 3.05 1.51
N TYR A 107 -3.94 4.27 1.96
CA TYR A 107 -3.66 4.71 3.33
C TYR A 107 -4.29 3.80 4.41
N SER A 108 -5.56 3.41 4.22
CA SER A 108 -6.28 2.54 5.15
C SER A 108 -5.92 1.06 5.06
N HIS A 109 -5.17 0.65 4.02
CA HIS A 109 -5.11 -0.74 3.57
C HIS A 109 -6.52 -1.35 3.30
N GLY A 110 -7.44 -0.49 2.86
CA GLY A 110 -8.83 -0.82 2.61
C GLY A 110 -9.12 -1.31 1.20
N LEU A 111 -10.40 -1.43 0.88
CA LEU A 111 -10.91 -2.02 -0.35
C LEU A 111 -11.53 -0.98 -1.30
N SER A 112 -11.14 0.29 -1.18
CA SER A 112 -11.71 1.41 -1.95
C SER A 112 -11.58 1.22 -3.46
N SER A 113 -10.49 0.61 -3.92
CA SER A 113 -10.29 0.21 -5.33
C SER A 113 -11.40 -0.68 -5.93
N LEU A 114 -12.22 -1.32 -5.09
CA LEU A 114 -13.33 -2.18 -5.51
C LEU A 114 -14.70 -1.48 -5.44
N ALA A 115 -14.77 -0.26 -4.90
CA ALA A 115 -16.03 0.41 -4.57
C ALA A 115 -16.14 1.83 -5.12
N ASN A 116 -15.11 2.65 -4.97
CA ASN A 116 -15.15 4.07 -5.31
C ASN A 116 -13.76 4.55 -5.74
N GLU A 117 -13.65 4.90 -7.02
CA GLU A 117 -12.38 5.33 -7.65
C GLU A 117 -11.84 6.63 -7.05
N GLU A 118 -12.69 7.62 -6.76
CA GLU A 118 -12.26 8.90 -6.20
C GLU A 118 -11.69 8.74 -4.79
N CYS A 119 -12.35 7.96 -3.93
CA CYS A 119 -11.83 7.61 -2.61
C CYS A 119 -10.52 6.83 -2.71
N PHE A 120 -10.42 5.89 -3.65
CA PHE A 120 -9.18 5.14 -3.88
C PHE A 120 -8.02 6.06 -4.28
N ILE A 121 -8.25 7.00 -5.21
CA ILE A 121 -7.25 7.99 -5.62
C ILE A 121 -6.83 8.87 -4.43
N GLU A 122 -7.78 9.36 -3.63
CA GLU A 122 -7.52 10.18 -2.44
C GLU A 122 -6.61 9.44 -1.44
N GLU A 123 -6.91 8.17 -1.15
CA GLU A 123 -6.11 7.35 -0.24
C GLU A 123 -4.68 7.14 -0.74
N VAL A 124 -4.53 6.87 -2.03
CA VAL A 124 -3.22 6.62 -2.65
C VAL A 124 -2.38 7.90 -2.68
N GLU A 125 -2.95 9.06 -3.01
CA GLU A 125 -2.23 10.34 -2.97
C GLU A 125 -1.84 10.75 -1.54
N ARG A 126 -2.72 10.49 -0.57
CA ARG A 126 -2.41 10.71 0.85
C ARG A 126 -1.23 9.85 1.29
N MET A 127 -1.23 8.56 0.93
CA MET A 127 -0.12 7.68 1.28
C MET A 127 1.17 8.08 0.57
N ARG A 128 1.11 8.44 -0.72
CA ARG A 128 2.26 8.96 -1.47
C ARG A 128 2.87 10.19 -0.78
N THR A 129 2.03 11.10 -0.31
CA THR A 129 2.44 12.28 0.44
C THR A 129 3.09 11.91 1.78
N LYS A 130 2.49 10.99 2.53
CA LYS A 130 3.01 10.52 3.82
C LYS A 130 4.37 9.83 3.66
N ILE A 131 4.57 8.97 2.66
CA ILE A 131 5.88 8.33 2.40
C ILE A 131 6.95 9.38 2.09
N LYS A 132 6.61 10.41 1.30
CA LYS A 132 7.53 11.50 0.99
C LYS A 132 7.89 12.32 2.23
N GLN A 133 6.91 12.59 3.10
CA GLN A 133 7.12 13.30 4.35
C GLN A 133 8.00 12.53 5.33
N VAL A 134 7.74 11.24 5.51
CA VAL A 134 8.47 10.40 6.48
C VAL A 134 9.82 9.99 5.92
N PHE A 135 9.90 9.40 4.73
CA PHE A 135 11.13 8.79 4.22
C PHE A 135 11.89 9.61 3.17
N GLY A 136 11.35 10.76 2.74
CA GLY A 136 11.95 11.58 1.68
C GLY A 136 11.97 10.90 0.31
N LYS A 137 11.16 9.85 0.12
CA LYS A 137 11.08 9.07 -1.13
C LYS A 137 9.74 9.31 -1.83
N GLU A 138 9.78 9.36 -3.15
CA GLU A 138 8.58 9.42 -3.98
C GLU A 138 8.36 8.04 -4.62
N PRO A 139 7.34 7.28 -4.19
CA PRO A 139 7.09 5.94 -4.69
C PRO A 139 6.81 5.92 -6.19
N LYS A 140 7.43 4.98 -6.91
CA LYS A 140 7.23 4.79 -8.36
C LYS A 140 6.45 3.53 -8.69
N VAL A 141 6.39 2.61 -7.74
CA VAL A 141 5.70 1.33 -7.85
C VAL A 141 4.61 1.27 -6.79
N PHE A 142 3.46 0.78 -7.21
CA PHE A 142 2.27 0.64 -6.38
C PHE A 142 2.06 -0.82 -5.98
N ARG A 143 1.46 -1.03 -4.82
CA ARG A 143 0.85 -2.30 -4.46
C ARG A 143 -0.53 -2.00 -3.88
N ASN A 144 -1.56 -2.66 -4.37
CA ASN A 144 -2.90 -2.52 -3.82
C ASN A 144 -3.13 -3.45 -2.63
N SER A 145 -4.14 -3.17 -1.80
CA SER A 145 -4.37 -3.91 -0.55
C SER A 145 -4.47 -5.38 -0.85
N SER A 146 -3.69 -6.21 -0.14
CA SER A 146 -3.62 -7.66 -0.39
C SER A 146 -3.32 -8.06 -1.84
N LEU A 147 -2.50 -7.26 -2.53
CA LEU A 147 -2.13 -7.41 -3.93
C LEU A 147 -3.31 -7.46 -4.91
N ILE A 148 -4.45 -6.84 -4.54
CA ILE A 148 -5.67 -6.84 -5.35
C ILE A 148 -5.43 -6.17 -6.71
N TYR A 149 -5.77 -6.87 -7.79
CA TYR A 149 -5.60 -6.35 -9.14
C TYR A 149 -6.73 -6.77 -10.07
N SER A 150 -7.16 -5.82 -10.88
CA SER A 150 -7.91 -6.01 -12.13
C SER A 150 -7.33 -5.06 -13.18
N ASN A 151 -7.67 -5.27 -14.45
CA ASN A 151 -7.25 -4.37 -15.53
C ASN A 151 -7.66 -2.92 -15.26
N GLU A 152 -8.87 -2.70 -14.72
CA GLU A 152 -9.43 -1.38 -14.39
C GLU A 152 -8.59 -0.70 -13.30
N ILE A 153 -8.29 -1.41 -12.21
CA ILE A 153 -7.42 -0.90 -11.14
C ILE A 153 -6.03 -0.55 -11.72
N GLY A 154 -5.51 -1.41 -12.60
CA GLY A 154 -4.26 -1.15 -13.31
C GLY A 154 -4.31 0.12 -14.15
N SER A 155 -5.42 0.39 -14.85
CA SER A 155 -5.60 1.62 -15.63
C SER A 155 -5.55 2.86 -14.73
N VAL A 156 -6.33 2.87 -13.65
CA VAL A 156 -6.37 3.99 -12.70
C VAL A 156 -4.97 4.28 -12.13
N ILE A 157 -4.26 3.25 -11.68
CA ILE A 157 -2.90 3.39 -11.13
C ILE A 157 -1.90 3.91 -12.17
N ALA A 158 -2.06 3.51 -13.44
CA ALA A 158 -1.24 4.03 -14.53
C ALA A 158 -1.50 5.53 -14.75
N ASP A 159 -2.77 5.96 -14.71
CA ASP A 159 -3.19 7.34 -14.89
C ASP A 159 -2.73 8.24 -13.74
N MET A 160 -2.61 7.67 -12.52
CA MET A 160 -1.96 8.31 -11.37
C MET A 160 -0.43 8.45 -11.52
N GLY A 161 0.16 7.96 -12.61
CA GLY A 161 1.57 8.16 -12.98
C GLY A 161 2.56 7.11 -12.48
N PHE A 162 2.09 6.07 -11.78
CA PHE A 162 2.94 4.95 -11.35
C PHE A 162 3.52 4.19 -12.56
N LYS A 163 4.71 3.61 -12.38
CA LYS A 163 5.45 2.92 -13.45
C LYS A 163 5.35 1.41 -13.36
N GLY A 164 5.09 0.89 -12.16
CA GLY A 164 4.86 -0.52 -11.97
C GLY A 164 3.86 -0.81 -10.86
N MET A 165 3.34 -2.03 -10.85
CA MET A 165 2.46 -2.54 -9.82
C MET A 165 2.83 -3.97 -9.45
N LEU A 166 2.83 -4.27 -8.15
CA LEU A 166 2.95 -5.64 -7.65
C LEU A 166 1.57 -6.29 -7.62
N THR A 167 1.48 -7.55 -8.06
CA THR A 167 0.25 -8.34 -7.90
C THR A 167 0.53 -9.86 -7.83
N GLU A 168 -0.50 -10.68 -7.69
CA GLU A 168 -0.39 -12.13 -7.52
C GLU A 168 -0.15 -12.87 -8.85
N GLY A 169 0.71 -13.89 -8.84
CA GLY A 169 0.89 -14.83 -9.94
C GLY A 169 -0.17 -15.92 -9.95
N ALA A 170 -1.45 -15.53 -10.00
CA ALA A 170 -2.57 -16.47 -9.90
C ALA A 170 -2.59 -17.45 -11.09
N LYS A 171 -2.57 -18.76 -10.81
CA LYS A 171 -2.55 -19.81 -11.84
C LYS A 171 -3.72 -19.72 -12.83
N HIS A 172 -4.90 -19.37 -12.34
CA HIS A 172 -6.10 -19.27 -13.17
C HIS A 172 -6.05 -18.08 -14.15
N ILE A 173 -5.21 -17.07 -13.89
CA ILE A 173 -4.93 -15.94 -14.79
C ILE A 173 -3.78 -16.27 -15.74
N LEU A 174 -2.68 -16.80 -15.20
CA LEU A 174 -1.49 -17.04 -16.00
C LEU A 174 -1.62 -18.23 -16.96
N GLY A 175 -2.43 -19.22 -16.61
CA GLY A 175 -2.55 -20.45 -17.39
C GLY A 175 -1.19 -21.14 -17.52
N TRP A 176 -0.60 -21.10 -18.70
CA TRP A 176 0.73 -21.65 -19.00
C TRP A 176 1.87 -20.63 -18.90
N LYS A 177 1.55 -19.34 -18.69
CA LYS A 177 2.53 -18.28 -18.49
C LYS A 177 3.20 -18.43 -17.12
N SER A 178 4.45 -17.97 -17.01
CA SER A 178 5.22 -17.99 -15.76
C SER A 178 5.12 -16.65 -15.02
N PRO A 179 5.04 -16.60 -13.69
CA PRO A 179 5.11 -15.34 -12.95
C PRO A 179 6.49 -14.67 -13.03
N HIS A 180 7.49 -15.32 -13.63
CA HIS A 180 8.90 -14.90 -13.58
C HIS A 180 9.35 -13.90 -14.65
N TYR A 181 8.38 -13.24 -15.29
CA TYR A 181 8.61 -12.21 -16.30
C TYR A 181 8.03 -10.87 -15.86
N VAL A 182 8.50 -9.79 -16.47
CA VAL A 182 7.81 -8.51 -16.41
C VAL A 182 6.64 -8.54 -17.37
N TYR A 183 5.44 -8.22 -16.89
CA TYR A 183 4.24 -8.07 -17.70
C TYR A 183 3.82 -6.60 -17.80
N HIS A 184 2.75 -6.32 -18.52
CA HIS A 184 2.11 -5.01 -18.50
C HIS A 184 0.60 -5.12 -18.37
N CYS A 185 -0.02 -4.05 -17.89
CA CYS A 185 -1.48 -3.93 -17.83
C CYS A 185 -2.05 -3.93 -19.26
N SER A 186 -3.11 -4.71 -19.48
CA SER A 186 -3.80 -4.80 -20.78
C SER A 186 -4.45 -3.48 -21.20
N MET A 187 -4.96 -2.71 -20.24
CA MET A 187 -5.60 -1.41 -20.50
C MET A 187 -4.59 -0.25 -20.62
N ASN A 188 -3.39 -0.38 -20.03
CA ASN A 188 -2.34 0.62 -20.14
C ASN A 188 -0.93 0.00 -20.15
N PRO A 189 -0.32 -0.23 -21.34
CA PRO A 189 0.98 -0.90 -21.49
C PRO A 189 2.18 -0.18 -20.83
N ASN A 190 2.00 1.07 -20.42
CA ASN A 190 3.02 1.83 -19.72
C ASN A 190 3.16 1.39 -18.25
N LEU A 191 2.13 0.78 -17.66
CA LEU A 191 2.22 0.20 -16.32
C LEU A 191 2.75 -1.22 -16.39
N LYS A 192 3.91 -1.45 -15.78
CA LYS A 192 4.53 -2.78 -15.69
C LYS A 192 3.99 -3.57 -14.50
N LEU A 193 3.87 -4.87 -14.64
CA LEU A 193 3.36 -5.76 -13.61
C LEU A 193 4.46 -6.74 -13.20
N LEU A 194 4.66 -6.88 -11.89
CA LEU A 194 5.51 -7.90 -11.28
C LEU A 194 4.61 -8.85 -10.50
N LEU A 195 4.63 -10.11 -10.90
CA LEU A 195 3.72 -11.14 -10.39
C LEU A 195 4.43 -11.99 -9.35
N ARG A 196 3.86 -12.08 -8.16
CA ARG A 196 4.34 -12.93 -7.07
C ARG A 196 4.49 -14.39 -7.52
N ASP A 197 5.63 -15.02 -7.21
CA ASP A 197 5.69 -16.48 -7.17
C ASP A 197 5.09 -16.92 -5.82
N PHE A 198 3.82 -17.29 -5.85
CA PHE A 198 3.13 -17.70 -4.63
C PHE A 198 3.75 -18.94 -3.99
N LYS A 199 4.32 -19.87 -4.78
CA LYS A 199 4.88 -21.10 -4.24
C LYS A 199 6.13 -20.79 -3.43
N LEU A 200 7.10 -20.12 -4.05
CA LEU A 200 8.34 -19.73 -3.39
C LEU A 200 8.11 -18.78 -2.21
N SER A 201 7.15 -17.85 -2.36
CA SER A 201 6.79 -16.95 -1.27
C SER A 201 6.16 -17.70 -0.09
N ASP A 202 5.21 -18.62 -0.34
CA ASP A 202 4.54 -19.42 0.70
C ASP A 202 5.47 -20.46 1.34
N ASP A 203 6.49 -20.93 0.61
CA ASP A 203 7.53 -21.81 1.14
C ASP A 203 8.30 -21.13 2.30
N ILE A 204 8.45 -19.80 2.25
CA ILE A 204 9.01 -19.00 3.34
C ILE A 204 7.91 -18.61 4.33
N SER A 205 6.85 -17.95 3.88
CA SER A 205 5.90 -17.30 4.79
C SER A 205 4.99 -18.26 5.55
N LEU A 206 4.68 -19.43 4.97
CA LEU A 206 3.76 -20.41 5.54
C LEU A 206 4.45 -21.72 5.94
N ARG A 207 5.33 -22.26 5.08
CA ARG A 207 5.84 -23.64 5.24
C ARG A 207 7.20 -23.76 5.94
N PHE A 208 7.94 -22.66 6.13
CA PHE A 208 9.34 -22.71 6.54
C PHE A 208 9.60 -23.55 7.81
N SER A 209 8.77 -23.40 8.84
CA SER A 209 8.88 -24.14 10.11
C SER A 209 7.99 -25.40 10.18
N ASN A 210 7.31 -25.77 9.09
CA ASN A 210 6.43 -26.92 9.05
C ASN A 210 7.21 -28.23 8.88
N ALA A 211 7.38 -28.99 9.96
CA ALA A 211 8.09 -30.26 9.95
C ALA A 211 7.42 -31.37 9.12
N ASP A 212 6.11 -31.25 8.82
CA ASP A 212 5.37 -32.19 7.98
C ASP A 212 5.53 -31.89 6.48
N TRP A 213 6.10 -30.73 6.12
CA TRP A 213 6.34 -30.37 4.72
C TRP A 213 7.53 -31.17 4.19
N ASN A 214 7.36 -31.79 3.01
CA ASN A 214 8.35 -32.70 2.42
C ASN A 214 9.70 -32.05 2.07
N GLU A 215 9.78 -30.71 2.04
CA GLU A 215 11.03 -29.99 1.81
C GLU A 215 11.71 -29.49 3.10
N TYR A 216 11.11 -29.73 4.27
CA TYR A 216 11.66 -29.34 5.57
C TYR A 216 12.88 -30.20 5.97
N PRO A 217 13.92 -29.62 6.60
CA PRO A 217 14.12 -28.18 6.78
C PRO A 217 14.53 -27.47 5.48
N LEU A 218 14.07 -26.22 5.32
CA LEU A 218 14.40 -25.40 4.16
C LEU A 218 15.72 -24.64 4.37
N PHE A 219 16.76 -25.01 3.63
CA PHE A 219 18.05 -24.32 3.62
C PHE A 219 18.16 -23.30 2.48
N ALA A 220 18.96 -22.26 2.69
CA ALA A 220 19.15 -21.18 1.72
C ALA A 220 19.77 -21.66 0.39
N ASP A 221 20.74 -22.57 0.45
CA ASP A 221 21.36 -23.16 -0.74
C ASP A 221 20.36 -23.97 -1.56
N LYS A 222 19.51 -24.79 -0.91
CA LYS A 222 18.42 -25.53 -1.53
C LYS A 222 17.43 -24.59 -2.22
N TYR A 223 16.99 -23.56 -1.51
CA TYR A 223 16.05 -22.56 -2.03
C TYR A 223 16.62 -21.81 -3.25
N ILE A 224 17.87 -21.35 -3.17
CA ILE A 224 18.54 -20.69 -4.29
C ILE A 224 18.82 -21.65 -5.45
N ASN A 225 19.11 -22.93 -5.19
CA ASN A 225 19.28 -23.94 -6.24
C ASN A 225 17.99 -24.16 -7.03
N TRP A 226 16.82 -24.11 -6.40
CA TRP A 226 15.54 -24.14 -7.11
C TRP A 226 15.41 -22.97 -8.08
N ILE A 227 15.74 -21.77 -7.63
CA ILE A 227 15.71 -20.56 -8.46
C ILE A 227 16.73 -20.65 -9.60
N ALA A 228 17.95 -21.13 -9.31
CA ALA A 228 19.00 -21.27 -10.32
C ALA A 228 18.59 -22.24 -11.43
N ALA A 229 17.88 -23.32 -11.08
CA ALA A 229 17.43 -24.38 -11.98
C ALA A 229 16.26 -23.99 -12.90
N MET A 230 15.60 -22.85 -12.66
CA MET A 230 14.55 -22.34 -13.56
C MET A 230 15.13 -21.99 -14.95
N PRO A 231 14.31 -21.94 -16.02
CA PRO A 231 14.75 -21.55 -17.36
C PRO A 231 15.54 -20.23 -17.38
N GLU A 232 16.47 -20.06 -18.32
CA GLU A 232 17.33 -18.87 -18.36
C GLU A 232 16.54 -17.59 -18.73
N GLU A 233 15.47 -17.78 -19.49
CA GLU A 233 14.54 -16.73 -19.91
C GLU A 233 13.73 -16.18 -18.72
N GLU A 234 13.50 -16.98 -17.68
CA GLU A 234 12.81 -16.58 -16.45
C GLU A 234 13.75 -15.75 -15.57
N GLN A 235 13.71 -14.43 -15.75
CA GLN A 235 14.70 -13.51 -15.21
C GLN A 235 14.33 -12.89 -13.87
N VAL A 236 13.04 -12.84 -13.51
CA VAL A 236 12.56 -12.06 -12.36
C VAL A 236 11.83 -12.96 -11.37
N ILE A 237 12.35 -13.09 -10.16
CA ILE A 237 11.78 -13.97 -9.15
C ILE A 237 11.20 -13.13 -8.02
N ASN A 238 9.87 -13.03 -8.00
CA ASN A 238 9.13 -12.14 -7.12
C ASN A 238 8.73 -12.86 -5.83
N ILE A 239 9.42 -12.54 -4.73
CA ILE A 239 9.21 -13.17 -3.41
C ILE A 239 8.56 -12.15 -2.48
N PHE A 240 7.24 -12.23 -2.36
CA PHE A 240 6.40 -11.21 -1.73
C PHE A 240 5.67 -11.79 -0.52
N MET A 241 5.80 -11.17 0.65
CA MET A 241 5.13 -11.63 1.88
C MET A 241 4.91 -10.47 2.86
N GLU A 242 4.21 -10.70 3.95
CA GLU A 242 4.18 -9.76 5.08
C GLU A 242 5.49 -9.83 5.88
N LEU A 243 5.95 -8.70 6.45
CA LEU A 243 7.11 -8.70 7.33
C LEU A 243 6.88 -9.55 8.60
N SER A 244 5.61 -9.62 9.04
CA SER A 244 5.11 -10.48 10.12
C SER A 244 5.45 -11.96 9.90
N ALA A 245 5.70 -12.38 8.65
CA ALA A 245 6.15 -13.73 8.35
C ALA A 245 7.43 -14.09 9.11
N LEU A 246 8.29 -13.09 9.35
CA LEU A 246 9.56 -13.23 10.06
C LEU A 246 9.34 -12.94 11.55
N GLY A 247 9.18 -13.98 12.36
CA GLY A 247 9.04 -13.88 13.82
C GLY A 247 7.64 -14.13 14.35
N ILE A 248 6.56 -13.81 13.61
CA ILE A 248 5.19 -14.19 13.97
C ILE A 248 4.78 -15.49 13.29
N ALA A 249 4.67 -15.50 11.96
CA ALA A 249 4.24 -16.72 11.25
C ALA A 249 5.32 -17.81 11.32
N GLN A 250 6.59 -17.41 11.15
CA GLN A 250 7.76 -18.27 11.34
C GLN A 250 8.51 -17.79 12.59
N PRO A 251 8.39 -18.48 13.74
CA PRO A 251 9.02 -18.04 14.99
C PRO A 251 10.53 -17.84 14.85
N LEU A 252 11.12 -16.90 15.59
CA LEU A 252 12.57 -16.65 15.53
C LEU A 252 13.41 -17.90 15.87
N SER A 253 12.90 -18.78 16.72
CA SER A 253 13.51 -20.08 17.06
C SER A 253 13.61 -21.05 15.88
N SER A 254 12.90 -20.82 14.78
CA SER A 254 13.01 -21.60 13.55
C SER A 254 14.29 -21.31 12.75
N ASN A 255 15.09 -20.31 13.16
CA ASN A 255 16.25 -19.79 12.43
C ASN A 255 15.93 -19.12 11.09
N ILE A 256 14.69 -18.63 10.92
CA ILE A 256 14.26 -17.91 9.70
C ILE A 256 15.16 -16.71 9.36
N LEU A 257 15.67 -15.99 10.36
CA LEU A 257 16.56 -14.85 10.13
C LEU A 257 17.94 -15.29 9.61
N GLU A 258 18.46 -16.43 10.09
CA GLU A 258 19.73 -16.98 9.60
C GLU A 258 19.58 -17.52 8.18
N PHE A 259 18.43 -18.12 7.85
CA PHE A 259 18.08 -18.46 6.47
C PHE A 259 18.12 -17.22 5.56
N LEU A 260 17.49 -16.12 5.96
CA LEU A 260 17.51 -14.88 5.17
C LEU A 260 18.91 -14.32 4.98
N LYS A 261 19.73 -14.26 6.04
CA LYS A 261 21.12 -13.78 5.97
C LYS A 261 21.97 -14.58 4.98
N ALA A 262 21.67 -15.87 4.82
CA ALA A 262 22.40 -16.74 3.90
C ALA A 262 21.99 -16.56 2.41
N LEU A 263 20.77 -16.05 2.12
CA LEU A 263 20.28 -15.93 0.74
C LEU A 263 21.21 -15.13 -0.19
N PRO A 264 21.72 -13.93 0.18
CA PRO A 264 22.60 -13.16 -0.70
C PRO A 264 23.91 -13.87 -1.04
N VAL A 265 24.46 -14.63 -0.08
CA VAL A 265 25.70 -15.38 -0.27
C VAL A 265 25.47 -16.51 -1.27
N CYS A 266 24.46 -17.35 -1.03
CA CYS A 266 24.10 -18.44 -1.94
C CYS A 266 23.69 -17.93 -3.33
N ALA A 267 22.95 -16.83 -3.41
CA ALA A 267 22.56 -16.20 -4.68
C ALA A 267 23.77 -15.77 -5.50
N ARG A 268 24.77 -15.14 -4.86
CA ARG A 268 26.01 -14.69 -5.52
C ARG A 268 26.77 -15.86 -6.14
N GLU A 269 26.86 -16.99 -5.46
CA GLU A 269 27.53 -18.20 -5.97
C GLU A 269 26.87 -18.76 -7.24
N LYS A 270 25.58 -18.46 -7.46
CA LYS A 270 24.82 -18.86 -8.65
C LYS A 270 24.65 -17.74 -9.67
N GLY A 271 25.29 -16.58 -9.46
CA GLY A 271 25.13 -15.42 -10.34
C GLY A 271 23.72 -14.81 -10.32
N ILE A 272 22.99 -14.98 -9.22
CA ILE A 272 21.66 -14.40 -8.99
C ILE A 272 21.84 -13.10 -8.18
N THR A 273 21.12 -12.06 -8.57
CA THR A 273 21.19 -10.73 -7.94
C THR A 273 19.92 -10.39 -7.18
N PHE A 274 19.93 -9.32 -6.41
CA PHE A 274 18.71 -8.72 -5.84
C PHE A 274 18.46 -7.35 -6.49
N SER A 275 17.21 -7.10 -6.88
CA SER A 275 16.80 -5.83 -7.48
C SER A 275 15.52 -5.32 -6.84
N THR A 276 15.38 -4.00 -6.73
CA THR A 276 14.11 -3.41 -6.30
C THR A 276 13.10 -3.42 -7.46
N PRO A 277 11.78 -3.32 -7.18
CA PRO A 277 10.75 -3.23 -8.21
C PRO A 277 11.04 -2.17 -9.28
N THR A 278 11.42 -0.94 -8.88
CA THR A 278 11.75 0.13 -9.83
C THR A 278 12.93 -0.24 -10.73
N GLU A 279 13.96 -0.90 -10.20
CA GLU A 279 15.11 -1.30 -11.01
C GLU A 279 14.74 -2.35 -12.05
N ILE A 280 13.88 -3.29 -11.69
CA ILE A 280 13.42 -4.36 -12.58
C ILE A 280 12.62 -3.78 -13.73
N ILE A 281 11.58 -2.98 -13.44
CA ILE A 281 10.71 -2.42 -14.48
C ILE A 281 11.42 -1.37 -15.36
N SER A 282 12.52 -0.78 -14.88
CA SER A 282 13.32 0.17 -15.66
C SER A 282 14.31 -0.52 -16.61
N LYS A 283 14.79 -1.73 -16.25
CA LYS A 283 15.81 -2.46 -17.01
C LYS A 283 15.22 -3.47 -17.97
N LEU A 284 14.13 -4.13 -17.58
CA LEU A 284 13.53 -5.23 -18.35
C LEU A 284 12.30 -4.75 -19.12
N LYS A 285 12.14 -5.28 -20.32
CA LYS A 285 10.93 -5.05 -21.12
C LYS A 285 9.86 -6.03 -20.68
N SER A 286 8.61 -5.57 -20.71
CA SER A 286 7.48 -6.48 -20.54
C SER A 286 7.40 -7.47 -21.70
N VAL A 287 7.18 -8.75 -21.39
CA VAL A 287 7.11 -9.81 -22.41
C VAL A 287 5.74 -9.90 -23.06
N ASP A 288 4.68 -9.59 -22.31
CA ASP A 288 3.30 -9.65 -22.77
C ASP A 288 2.38 -8.87 -21.81
N GLN A 289 1.12 -8.71 -22.19
CA GLN A 289 0.06 -8.25 -21.29
C GLN A 289 -0.45 -9.38 -20.40
N VAL A 290 -0.99 -9.00 -19.24
CA VAL A 290 -1.77 -9.86 -18.36
C VAL A 290 -3.19 -9.32 -18.33
N ASP A 291 -4.15 -10.18 -18.66
CA ASP A 291 -5.56 -9.83 -18.77
C ASP A 291 -6.33 -10.38 -17.56
N VAL A 292 -6.78 -9.48 -16.69
CA VAL A 292 -7.43 -9.77 -15.41
C VAL A 292 -8.77 -9.02 -15.37
N PRO A 293 -9.84 -9.59 -15.95
CA PRO A 293 -11.14 -8.94 -16.02
C PRO A 293 -11.85 -8.90 -14.65
N TYR A 294 -11.50 -9.81 -13.73
CA TYR A 294 -12.08 -9.86 -12.39
C TYR A 294 -10.99 -9.73 -11.33
N PRO A 295 -11.23 -9.00 -10.23
CA PRO A 295 -10.23 -8.78 -9.20
C PRO A 295 -9.67 -10.09 -8.61
N MET A 296 -8.35 -10.24 -8.70
CA MET A 296 -7.58 -11.30 -8.02
C MET A 296 -6.90 -10.75 -6.77
N SER A 297 -6.44 -11.61 -5.86
CA SER A 297 -5.65 -11.22 -4.68
C SER A 297 -4.63 -12.29 -4.31
N TRP A 298 -3.71 -11.99 -3.38
CA TRP A 298 -2.75 -12.99 -2.87
C TRP A 298 -3.27 -13.88 -1.72
N VAL A 299 -4.51 -13.68 -1.27
CA VAL A 299 -5.09 -14.39 -0.10
C VAL A 299 -5.92 -15.60 -0.55
N ASP A 300 -5.88 -16.65 0.27
CA ASP A 300 -6.59 -17.94 0.09
C ASP A 300 -6.25 -18.65 -1.23
N GLU A 301 -6.53 -19.95 -1.34
CA GLU A 301 -6.12 -20.78 -2.49
C GLU A 301 -6.70 -20.31 -3.84
N GLU A 302 -7.91 -19.77 -3.82
CA GLU A 302 -8.66 -19.32 -5.00
C GLU A 302 -8.05 -18.06 -5.63
N ARG A 303 -7.24 -17.30 -4.86
CA ARG A 303 -6.58 -16.06 -5.31
C ARG A 303 -7.57 -15.04 -5.89
N ASP A 304 -8.74 -14.93 -5.28
CA ASP A 304 -9.80 -13.98 -5.60
C ASP A 304 -10.06 -13.03 -4.42
N ILE A 305 -11.17 -12.29 -4.45
CA ILE A 305 -11.59 -11.38 -3.38
C ILE A 305 -12.56 -12.02 -2.36
N SER A 306 -12.82 -13.33 -2.45
CA SER A 306 -13.78 -14.03 -1.58
C SER A 306 -13.39 -14.01 -0.11
N ALA A 307 -12.11 -13.78 0.21
CA ALA A 307 -11.62 -13.60 1.57
C ALA A 307 -12.30 -12.42 2.29
N TRP A 308 -12.70 -11.37 1.54
CA TRP A 308 -13.34 -10.16 2.08
C TRP A 308 -14.78 -9.96 1.63
N LEU A 309 -15.19 -10.50 0.48
CA LEU A 309 -16.54 -10.30 -0.11
C LEU A 309 -17.26 -11.62 -0.44
N GLY A 310 -16.82 -12.74 0.15
CA GLY A 310 -17.32 -14.08 -0.14
C GLY A 310 -18.72 -14.36 0.39
N ASN A 311 -19.13 -13.76 1.51
CA ASN A 311 -20.46 -13.98 2.11
C ASN A 311 -21.34 -12.73 2.18
N VAL A 312 -22.60 -12.92 2.58
CA VAL A 312 -23.62 -11.84 2.62
C VAL A 312 -23.27 -10.78 3.67
N MET A 313 -22.76 -11.18 4.85
CA MET A 313 -22.37 -10.25 5.92
C MET A 313 -21.26 -9.30 5.46
N GLN A 314 -20.25 -9.87 4.82
CA GLN A 314 -19.13 -9.16 4.24
C GLN A 314 -19.57 -8.13 3.19
N ARG A 315 -20.39 -8.56 2.23
CA ARG A 315 -20.92 -7.66 1.18
C ARG A 315 -21.82 -6.57 1.75
N GLU A 316 -22.66 -6.90 2.74
CA GLU A 316 -23.52 -5.91 3.40
C GLU A 316 -22.68 -4.84 4.11
N ALA A 317 -21.68 -5.25 4.91
CA ALA A 317 -20.79 -4.32 5.60
C ALA A 317 -20.01 -3.44 4.62
N PHE A 318 -19.48 -4.03 3.54
CA PHE A 318 -18.75 -3.31 2.49
C PHE A 318 -19.64 -2.30 1.77
N ASN A 319 -20.80 -2.72 1.26
CA ASN A 319 -21.73 -1.86 0.56
C ASN A 319 -22.23 -0.73 1.47
N LYS A 320 -22.48 -1.03 2.75
CA LYS A 320 -22.95 -0.05 3.72
C LYS A 320 -21.88 1.00 4.02
N LEU A 321 -20.62 0.61 4.17
CA LEU A 321 -19.51 1.55 4.35
C LEU A 321 -19.39 2.47 3.14
N TYR A 322 -19.27 1.91 1.94
CA TYR A 322 -19.05 2.71 0.74
C TYR A 322 -20.29 3.49 0.27
N SER A 323 -21.48 3.21 0.82
CA SER A 323 -22.69 4.03 0.57
C SER A 323 -22.58 5.49 1.06
N VAL A 324 -21.65 5.78 1.98
CA VAL A 324 -21.36 7.15 2.45
C VAL A 324 -20.07 7.72 1.88
N ALA A 325 -19.38 7.02 0.97
CA ALA A 325 -18.06 7.39 0.46
C ALA A 325 -18.01 8.83 -0.10
N GLU A 326 -18.95 9.19 -0.98
CA GLU A 326 -19.03 10.53 -1.57
C GLU A 326 -19.23 11.61 -0.50
N ARG A 327 -20.11 11.37 0.48
CA ARG A 327 -20.37 12.33 1.57
C ARG A 327 -19.18 12.49 2.50
N VAL A 328 -18.45 11.41 2.76
CA VAL A 328 -17.20 11.46 3.52
C VAL A 328 -16.11 12.16 2.71
N HIS A 329 -16.03 11.95 1.41
CA HIS A 329 -15.08 12.64 0.53
C HIS A 329 -15.21 14.16 0.66
N LEU A 330 -16.45 14.66 0.69
CA LEU A 330 -16.79 16.09 0.81
C LEU A 330 -16.63 16.67 2.21
N CYS A 331 -16.49 15.82 3.22
CA CYS A 331 -16.42 16.23 4.60
C CYS A 331 -15.00 16.69 4.96
N ASP A 332 -14.87 17.91 5.50
CA ASP A 332 -13.60 18.41 6.05
C ASP A 332 -13.41 18.07 7.54
N ASP A 333 -14.36 17.37 8.16
CA ASP A 333 -14.25 16.97 9.57
C ASP A 333 -13.15 15.91 9.73
N ARG A 334 -12.07 16.32 10.41
CA ARG A 334 -10.89 15.48 10.63
C ARG A 334 -11.18 14.17 11.36
N ARG A 335 -12.15 14.15 12.27
CA ARG A 335 -12.51 12.92 13.01
C ARG A 335 -13.27 11.97 12.11
N ILE A 336 -14.20 12.48 11.29
CA ILE A 336 -14.90 11.65 10.30
C ILE A 336 -13.93 11.04 9.30
N LYS A 337 -12.97 11.81 8.79
CA LYS A 337 -11.93 11.30 7.88
C LYS A 337 -11.04 10.23 8.55
N GLN A 338 -10.67 10.43 9.81
CA GLN A 338 -9.88 9.44 10.55
C GLN A 338 -10.68 8.14 10.78
N ASP A 339 -11.93 8.26 11.25
CA ASP A 339 -12.80 7.11 11.46
C ASP A 339 -13.06 6.36 10.15
N TRP A 340 -13.22 7.09 9.05
CA TRP A 340 -13.32 6.52 7.70
C TRP A 340 -12.10 5.68 7.32
N ASP A 341 -10.88 6.20 7.52
CA ASP A 341 -9.65 5.45 7.23
C ASP A 341 -9.62 4.13 8.01
N TYR A 342 -9.97 4.15 9.29
CA TYR A 342 -9.86 2.96 10.14
C TYR A 342 -10.96 1.94 9.85
N LEU A 343 -12.16 2.40 9.50
CA LEU A 343 -13.28 1.52 9.14
C LEU A 343 -13.07 0.82 7.79
N GLN A 344 -12.34 1.45 6.87
CA GLN A 344 -12.03 0.88 5.56
C GLN A 344 -11.04 -0.30 5.59
N ALA A 345 -10.24 -0.44 6.65
CA ALA A 345 -9.19 -1.45 6.73
C ALA A 345 -9.72 -2.85 6.39
N SER A 346 -9.05 -3.52 5.45
CA SER A 346 -9.57 -4.76 4.86
C SER A 346 -9.78 -5.89 5.90
N ASN A 347 -9.01 -5.90 7.00
CA ASN A 347 -9.16 -6.89 8.05
C ASN A 347 -10.54 -6.87 8.70
N ASN A 348 -11.22 -5.71 8.77
CA ASN A 348 -12.58 -5.62 9.30
C ASN A 348 -13.52 -6.58 8.55
N PHE A 349 -13.44 -6.59 7.21
CA PHE A 349 -14.20 -7.53 6.38
C PHE A 349 -13.68 -8.97 6.48
N ARG A 350 -12.36 -9.15 6.61
CA ARG A 350 -11.75 -10.48 6.79
C ARG A 350 -12.26 -11.17 8.06
N PHE A 351 -12.43 -10.42 9.16
CA PHE A 351 -12.97 -10.94 10.42
C PHE A 351 -14.43 -11.41 10.32
N MET A 352 -15.14 -11.10 9.23
CA MET A 352 -16.49 -11.57 8.97
C MET A 352 -16.54 -12.81 8.06
N THR A 353 -15.38 -13.37 7.67
CA THR A 353 -15.34 -14.54 6.79
C THR A 353 -15.85 -15.79 7.50
N THR A 354 -16.62 -16.60 6.78
CA THR A 354 -17.09 -17.93 7.22
C THR A 354 -16.39 -19.06 6.49
N LYS A 355 -15.42 -18.73 5.63
CA LYS A 355 -14.67 -19.69 4.82
C LYS A 355 -13.72 -20.49 5.72
N ASN A 356 -13.69 -21.81 5.52
CA ASN A 356 -12.72 -22.68 6.15
C ASN A 356 -11.56 -22.92 5.18
N THR A 357 -10.43 -22.27 5.44
CA THR A 357 -9.23 -22.35 4.59
C THR A 357 -8.21 -23.35 5.15
N GLY A 358 -8.51 -24.03 6.25
CA GLY A 358 -7.57 -24.87 6.99
C GLY A 358 -6.47 -24.08 7.72
N ILE A 359 -6.42 -22.76 7.56
CA ILE A 359 -5.49 -21.85 8.23
C ILE A 359 -6.25 -21.12 9.34
N TRP A 360 -5.67 -21.10 10.55
CA TRP A 360 -6.26 -20.36 11.67
C TRP A 360 -6.26 -18.86 11.38
N LEU A 361 -7.40 -18.21 11.60
CA LEU A 361 -7.57 -16.77 11.46
C LEU A 361 -7.68 -16.13 12.84
N ASN A 362 -6.73 -15.26 13.18
CA ASN A 362 -6.85 -14.40 14.34
C ASN A 362 -7.96 -13.37 14.11
N ARG A 363 -9.03 -13.40 14.92
CA ARG A 363 -10.13 -12.42 14.87
C ARG A 363 -10.06 -11.37 15.99
N GLY A 364 -8.92 -11.27 16.67
CA GLY A 364 -8.74 -10.37 17.80
C GLY A 364 -9.77 -10.64 18.89
N ILE A 365 -10.57 -9.62 19.22
CA ILE A 365 -11.55 -9.66 20.30
C ILE A 365 -12.84 -10.41 19.95
N TYR A 366 -13.05 -10.85 18.71
CA TYR A 366 -14.31 -11.43 18.25
C TYR A 366 -14.36 -12.95 18.39
N ASP A 367 -15.47 -13.46 18.93
CA ASP A 367 -15.66 -14.90 19.15
C ASP A 367 -16.03 -15.65 17.87
N SER A 368 -16.59 -14.95 16.88
CA SER A 368 -17.04 -15.54 15.62
C SER A 368 -17.15 -14.49 14.50
N ALA A 369 -17.36 -14.97 13.26
CA ALA A 369 -17.66 -14.10 12.12
C ALA A 369 -18.92 -13.24 12.33
N TYR A 370 -19.94 -13.79 12.98
CA TYR A 370 -21.20 -13.09 13.29
C TYR A 370 -21.01 -12.02 14.35
N ASP A 371 -20.13 -12.29 15.33
CA ASP A 371 -19.78 -11.34 16.38
C ASP A 371 -19.02 -10.14 15.81
N ALA A 372 -18.02 -10.40 14.95
CA ALA A 372 -17.30 -9.36 14.21
C ALA A 372 -18.25 -8.50 13.35
N PHE A 373 -19.15 -9.14 12.59
CA PHE A 373 -20.14 -8.44 11.78
C PHE A 373 -21.07 -7.58 12.63
N THR A 374 -21.61 -8.12 13.72
CA THR A 374 -22.53 -7.38 14.61
C THR A 374 -21.85 -6.16 15.23
N ASN A 375 -20.61 -6.32 15.71
CA ASN A 375 -19.83 -5.22 16.26
C ASN A 375 -19.58 -4.13 15.22
N TYR A 376 -19.09 -4.52 14.04
CA TYR A 376 -18.78 -3.61 12.95
C TYR A 376 -20.02 -2.84 12.47
N MET A 377 -21.16 -3.52 12.33
CA MET A 377 -22.40 -2.88 11.88
C MET A 377 -22.96 -1.88 12.90
N ASN A 378 -22.78 -2.09 14.21
CA ASN A 378 -23.17 -1.12 15.21
C ASN A 378 -22.31 0.16 15.11
N ILE A 379 -20.98 0.00 15.00
CA ILE A 379 -20.05 1.12 14.80
C ILE A 379 -20.39 1.86 13.51
N LEU A 380 -20.58 1.12 12.42
CA LEU A 380 -20.90 1.69 11.13
C LEU A 380 -22.25 2.42 11.15
N GLY A 381 -23.23 1.92 11.91
CA GLY A 381 -24.50 2.61 12.14
C GLY A 381 -24.34 3.97 12.81
N ASP A 382 -23.50 4.06 13.85
CA ASP A 382 -23.18 5.33 14.51
C ASP A 382 -22.39 6.27 13.58
N PHE A 383 -21.37 5.75 12.90
CA PHE A 383 -20.56 6.52 11.95
C PHE A 383 -21.42 7.12 10.83
N ILE A 384 -22.29 6.32 10.20
CA ILE A 384 -23.20 6.81 9.15
C ILE A 384 -24.16 7.86 9.70
N SER A 385 -24.68 7.70 10.92
CA SER A 385 -25.52 8.71 11.56
C SER A 385 -24.79 10.05 11.69
N ARG A 386 -23.52 10.02 12.11
CA ARG A 386 -22.67 11.23 12.21
C ARG A 386 -22.41 11.86 10.84
N VAL A 387 -22.13 11.06 9.81
CA VAL A 387 -21.97 11.56 8.43
C VAL A 387 -23.27 12.22 7.95
N ASN A 388 -24.42 11.59 8.19
CA ASN A 388 -25.73 12.11 7.79
C ASN A 388 -26.10 13.42 8.51
N GLN A 389 -25.65 13.61 9.76
CA GLN A 389 -25.88 14.86 10.49
C GLN A 389 -25.10 16.04 9.90
N LEU A 390 -23.92 15.77 9.31
CA LEU A 390 -23.13 16.77 8.61
C LEU A 390 -23.65 17.00 7.18
N TYR A 391 -24.09 15.93 6.51
CA TYR A 391 -24.59 15.94 5.13
C TYR A 391 -25.86 15.08 5.01
N PRO A 392 -27.06 15.69 5.10
CA PRO A 392 -28.34 14.97 5.08
C PRO A 392 -28.57 14.14 3.81
N VAL A 393 -29.34 13.04 3.96
CA VAL A 393 -29.66 12.08 2.89
C VAL A 393 -30.62 12.65 1.84
N ASP A 394 -31.41 13.67 2.20
CA ASP A 394 -32.49 14.21 1.36
C ASP A 394 -32.00 15.18 0.26
N MET A 395 -30.68 15.34 0.08
CA MET A 395 -30.12 15.92 -1.15
C MET A 395 -30.00 14.80 -2.19
N ASP A 396 -30.83 14.82 -3.24
CA ASP A 396 -30.79 13.80 -4.30
C ASP A 396 -29.35 13.64 -4.83
N ASN A 397 -28.84 12.41 -4.86
CA ASN A 397 -27.46 12.14 -5.32
C ASN A 397 -27.18 12.70 -6.71
N GLU A 398 -28.16 12.79 -7.61
CA GLU A 398 -27.99 13.42 -8.93
C GLU A 398 -27.84 14.95 -8.84
N GLU A 399 -28.66 15.62 -8.02
CA GLU A 399 -28.56 17.07 -7.82
C GLU A 399 -27.28 17.41 -7.06
N LEU A 400 -26.94 16.63 -6.04
CA LEU A 400 -25.69 16.70 -5.31
C LEU A 400 -24.53 16.50 -6.30
N ASN A 401 -24.49 15.40 -7.07
CA ASN A 401 -23.43 15.16 -8.05
C ASN A 401 -23.31 16.26 -9.11
N SER A 402 -24.43 16.87 -9.53
CA SER A 402 -24.40 18.01 -10.47
C SER A 402 -23.82 19.28 -9.84
N LEU A 403 -24.21 19.59 -8.59
CA LEU A 403 -23.69 20.71 -7.82
C LEU A 403 -22.23 20.47 -7.45
N LEU A 404 -21.86 19.23 -7.15
CA LEU A 404 -20.51 18.79 -6.83
C LEU A 404 -19.59 18.87 -8.04
N THR A 405 -20.05 18.40 -9.21
CA THR A 405 -19.32 18.58 -10.47
C THR A 405 -19.09 20.07 -10.73
N THR A 406 -20.09 20.89 -10.44
CA THR A 406 -19.98 22.36 -10.58
C THR A 406 -18.95 22.94 -9.59
N ILE A 407 -19.00 22.55 -8.31
CA ILE A 407 -18.07 23.02 -7.27
C ILE A 407 -16.64 22.54 -7.56
N LYS A 408 -16.45 21.29 -7.99
CA LYS A 408 -15.15 20.72 -8.37
C LYS A 408 -14.55 21.46 -9.56
N ASN A 409 -15.33 21.65 -10.63
CA ASN A 409 -14.91 22.42 -11.79
C ASN A 409 -14.54 23.86 -11.41
N GLN A 410 -15.32 24.50 -10.53
CA GLN A 410 -15.01 25.83 -10.01
C GLN A 410 -13.74 25.84 -9.15
N GLY A 411 -13.50 24.81 -8.34
CA GLY A 411 -12.29 24.65 -7.54
C GLY A 411 -11.04 24.47 -8.40
N GLU A 412 -11.11 23.65 -9.45
CA GLU A 412 -10.04 23.46 -10.43
C GLU A 412 -9.76 24.75 -11.22
N GLU A 413 -10.81 25.46 -11.63
CA GLU A 413 -10.70 26.76 -12.29
C GLU A 413 -10.04 27.80 -11.36
N LEU A 414 -10.46 27.88 -10.10
CA LEU A 414 -9.85 28.74 -9.08
C LEU A 414 -8.38 28.41 -8.84
N ALA A 415 -8.01 27.13 -8.76
CA ALA A 415 -6.62 26.71 -8.60
C ALA A 415 -5.76 27.13 -9.81
N THR A 416 -6.32 27.01 -11.02
CA THR A 416 -5.66 27.41 -12.26
C THR A 416 -5.48 28.93 -12.32
N LEU A 417 -6.52 29.69 -12.00
CA LEU A 417 -6.50 31.15 -11.91
C LEU A 417 -5.51 31.64 -10.85
N ASN A 418 -5.47 31.02 -9.67
CA ASN A 418 -4.51 31.37 -8.62
C ASN A 418 -3.07 31.17 -9.08
N LYS A 419 -2.78 30.06 -9.78
CA LYS A 419 -1.46 29.79 -10.34
C LYS A 419 -1.08 30.82 -11.42
N GLU A 420 -2.03 31.26 -12.24
CA GLU A 420 -1.81 32.31 -13.22
C GLU A 420 -1.56 33.68 -12.56
N ILE A 421 -2.32 34.01 -11.51
CA ILE A 421 -2.12 35.21 -10.69
C ILE A 421 -0.71 35.21 -10.08
N GLU A 422 -0.25 34.10 -9.50
CA GLU A 422 1.11 34.00 -8.95
C GLU A 422 2.17 34.24 -10.02
N GLN A 423 2.00 33.67 -11.22
CA GLN A 423 2.91 33.89 -12.35
C GLN A 423 2.91 35.35 -12.81
N LEU A 424 1.74 35.99 -12.89
CA LEU A 424 1.61 37.39 -13.25
C LEU A 424 2.23 38.30 -12.19
N GLN A 425 1.99 38.04 -10.90
CA GLN A 425 2.62 38.75 -9.79
C GLN A 425 4.15 38.61 -9.83
N ALA A 426 4.67 37.42 -10.11
CA ALA A 426 6.10 37.19 -10.28
C ALA A 426 6.69 37.95 -11.48
N LYS A 427 5.95 38.04 -12.60
CA LYS A 427 6.34 38.85 -13.77
C LYS A 427 6.30 40.34 -13.47
N LEU A 428 5.28 40.82 -12.76
CA LEU A 428 5.13 42.22 -12.33
C LEU A 428 6.27 42.63 -11.39
N ALA A 429 6.58 41.80 -10.39
CA ALA A 429 7.72 42.03 -9.49
C ALA A 429 9.07 42.05 -10.22
N LYS A 430 9.24 41.24 -11.28
CA LYS A 430 10.43 41.28 -12.15
C LYS A 430 10.48 42.57 -12.99
N ALA A 431 9.34 43.00 -13.55
CA ALA A 431 9.24 44.23 -14.34
C ALA A 431 9.49 45.50 -13.49
N GLU A 432 8.94 45.57 -12.27
CA GLU A 432 9.19 46.67 -11.33
C GLU A 432 10.65 46.73 -10.88
N LYS A 433 11.29 45.58 -10.67
CA LYS A 433 12.74 45.50 -10.39
C LYS A 433 13.59 45.92 -11.58
N ALA A 434 13.11 45.72 -12.82
CA ALA A 434 13.78 46.19 -14.03
C ALA A 434 13.61 47.71 -14.23
N ALA A 435 12.40 48.24 -14.01
CA ALA A 435 12.12 49.68 -14.09
C ALA A 435 12.87 50.51 -13.04
N LYS A 436 13.10 49.97 -11.83
CA LYS A 436 13.94 50.60 -10.80
C LYS A 436 15.45 50.55 -11.11
N LYS A 437 15.88 49.82 -12.14
CA LYS A 437 17.29 49.68 -12.56
C LYS A 437 17.66 50.50 -13.80
N GLU A 438 16.71 51.21 -14.44
CA GLU A 438 17.04 52.15 -15.52
C GLU A 438 17.41 53.54 -14.96
N PRO A 439 18.63 54.06 -15.21
CA PRO A 439 18.99 55.41 -14.79
C PRO A 439 18.41 56.45 -15.75
N ALA A 440 17.78 57.50 -15.18
CA ALA A 440 17.41 58.71 -15.89
C ALA A 440 18.65 59.36 -16.57
N LYS A 441 18.78 59.21 -17.89
CA LYS A 441 19.74 59.97 -18.69
C LYS A 441 19.35 61.44 -18.70
N LYS A 442 19.96 62.24 -17.80
CA LYS A 442 20.02 63.70 -17.93
C LYS A 442 20.79 64.05 -19.21
N THR A 443 20.08 64.52 -20.22
CA THR A 443 20.68 65.12 -21.43
C THR A 443 21.07 66.56 -21.11
N THR A 444 22.35 66.82 -20.90
CA THR A 444 22.91 68.17 -20.84
C THR A 444 22.97 68.75 -22.25
N CYS A 445 22.08 69.69 -22.55
CA CYS A 445 22.06 70.44 -23.80
C CYS A 445 23.20 71.49 -23.78
N LYS A 446 24.25 71.30 -24.58
CA LYS A 446 25.20 72.36 -24.94
C LYS A 446 24.51 73.31 -25.92
N LYS A 447 24.21 74.54 -25.49
CA LYS A 447 23.92 75.66 -26.39
C LYS A 447 25.23 76.29 -26.85
N THR A 448 25.47 76.26 -28.15
CA THR A 448 26.47 77.05 -28.85
C THR A 448 25.71 78.09 -29.66
N THR A 449 25.92 79.39 -29.40
CA THR A 449 25.75 80.44 -30.41
C THR A 449 26.56 81.67 -30.03
N LYS A 450 27.38 82.08 -31.01
CA LYS A 450 27.98 83.38 -31.32
C LYS A 450 27.98 84.50 -30.29
#